data_AF-A0A7J7NXE6-F1
#
_entry.id   AF-A0A7J7NXE6-F1
#
_cell.length_a   1.000
_cell.length_b   1.000
_cell.length_c   1.000
_cell.angle_alpha   90.00
_cell.angle_beta   90.00
_cell.angle_gamma   90.00
#
_symmetry.space_group_name_H-M   'P 1'
#
loop_
_entity.id
_entity.type
_entity.pdbx_description
1 polymer ?
#
loop_
_entity_poly.entity_id
_entity_poly.type
_entity_poly.pdbx_seq_one_letter_code
_entity_poly.pdbx_strand_id
1 'polypeptide(L)'
;TICIAEYDEDDKVIDEVWSATDERMDERRKERREARERDDTNKSRVLRKGLEKILDSVKLWKAVVELANEEYERLLLQRVVNYFPLHVELWLALASFETYKNAKVLNKARERLFREPAIWIKAAQLEDANGNTVMVGKILGRGIRPSQIGVEINRGGWMKEAEAAE
;
A
#
# COMPACT_ATOMS: atom_id res chain seq x y z
N THR A 1 -14.86 58.35 -2.00
CA THR A 1 -13.56 58.25 -2.70
C THR A 1 -12.86 57.02 -2.19
N ILE A 2 -12.68 56.00 -3.03
CA ILE A 2 -11.90 54.80 -2.67
C ILE A 2 -10.43 55.23 -2.76
N CYS A 3 -9.72 55.24 -1.63
CA CYS A 3 -8.28 55.48 -1.61
C CYS A 3 -7.61 54.27 -2.28
N ILE A 4 -7.16 54.45 -3.52
CA ILE A 4 -6.22 53.53 -4.14
C ILE A 4 -4.90 53.82 -3.43
N ALA A 5 -4.42 52.89 -2.61
CA ALA A 5 -3.09 53.01 -2.00
C ALA A 5 -2.06 53.03 -3.15
N GLU A 6 -1.22 54.06 -3.21
CA GLU A 6 -0.13 54.14 -4.17
C GLU A 6 0.99 53.21 -3.70
N TYR A 7 1.43 52.32 -4.59
CA TYR A 7 2.54 51.40 -4.34
C TYR A 7 3.84 52.22 -4.31
N ASP A 8 4.46 52.36 -3.15
CA ASP A 8 5.60 53.24 -2.94
C ASP A 8 6.94 52.48 -2.95
N GLU A 9 8.05 53.20 -2.74
CA GLU A 9 9.37 52.58 -2.68
C GLU A 9 9.53 51.68 -1.45
N ASP A 10 8.80 51.97 -0.37
CA ASP A 10 8.81 51.13 0.83
C ASP A 10 8.12 49.79 0.56
N ASP A 11 7.05 49.76 -0.25
CA ASP A 11 6.40 48.52 -0.71
C ASP A 11 7.36 47.62 -1.52
N LYS A 12 8.27 48.19 -2.32
CA LYS A 12 9.28 47.41 -3.07
C LYS A 12 10.33 46.78 -2.14
N VAL A 13 10.77 47.52 -1.13
CA VAL A 13 11.71 47.01 -0.11
C VAL A 13 11.05 45.90 0.67
N ILE A 14 9.76 46.05 0.99
CA ILE A 14 8.95 45.03 1.65
C ILE A 14 8.87 43.76 0.79
N ASP A 15 8.51 43.87 -0.48
CA ASP A 15 8.44 42.72 -1.41
C ASP A 15 9.80 42.01 -1.58
N GLU A 16 10.91 42.75 -1.62
CA GLU A 16 12.26 42.19 -1.69
C GLU A 16 12.63 41.41 -0.42
N VAL A 17 12.31 41.95 0.75
CA VAL A 17 12.51 41.29 2.05
C VAL A 17 11.62 40.05 2.17
N TRP A 18 10.37 40.11 1.71
CA TRP A 18 9.47 38.94 1.70
C TRP A 18 9.99 37.85 0.75
N SER A 19 10.44 38.21 -0.46
CA SER A 19 11.02 37.26 -1.43
C SER A 19 12.26 36.58 -0.86
N ALA A 20 13.19 37.33 -0.28
CA ALA A 20 14.40 36.78 0.35
C ALA A 20 14.07 35.87 1.54
N THR A 21 13.00 36.19 2.29
CA THR A 21 12.54 35.37 3.41
C THR A 21 11.90 34.07 2.93
N ASP A 22 11.08 34.13 1.88
CA ASP A 22 10.44 32.96 1.28
C ASP A 22 11.47 32.03 0.63
N GLU A 23 12.46 32.56 -0.09
CA GLU A 23 13.58 31.79 -0.64
C GLU A 23 14.33 31.04 0.46
N ARG A 24 14.68 31.73 1.56
CA ARG A 24 15.37 31.10 2.70
C ARG A 24 14.51 30.06 3.42
N MET A 25 13.19 30.29 3.48
CA MET A 25 12.25 29.32 4.03
C MET A 25 12.11 28.09 3.14
N ASP A 26 12.13 28.26 1.82
CA ASP A 26 12.10 27.18 0.85
C ASP A 26 13.40 26.39 0.80
N GLU A 27 14.56 27.05 0.92
CA GLU A 27 15.85 26.38 1.12
C GLU A 27 15.84 25.52 2.38
N ARG A 28 15.39 26.07 3.52
CA ARG A 28 15.29 25.29 4.77
C ARG A 28 14.30 24.13 4.66
N ARG A 29 13.17 24.31 3.95
CA ARG A 29 12.20 23.24 3.66
C ARG A 29 12.83 22.16 2.79
N LYS A 30 13.61 22.56 1.78
CA LYS A 30 14.35 21.66 0.88
C LYS A 30 15.42 20.87 1.63
N GLU A 31 16.26 21.52 2.43
CA GLU A 31 17.30 20.85 3.24
C GLU A 31 16.70 19.81 4.19
N ARG A 32 15.59 20.15 4.86
CA ARG A 32 14.88 19.21 5.75
C ARG A 32 14.35 18.00 4.99
N ARG A 33 13.83 18.20 3.77
CA ARG A 33 13.37 17.12 2.89
C ARG A 33 14.55 16.22 2.48
N GLU A 34 15.63 16.81 1.99
CA GLU A 34 16.83 16.09 1.56
C GLU A 34 17.54 15.37 2.72
N ALA A 35 17.51 15.92 3.93
CA ALA A 35 18.04 15.25 5.12
C ALA A 35 17.21 14.01 5.48
N ARG A 36 15.88 14.09 5.37
CA ARG A 36 14.97 12.97 5.60
C ARG A 36 15.15 11.87 4.55
N GLU A 37 15.25 12.24 3.28
CA GLU A 37 15.49 11.30 2.18
C GLU A 37 16.86 10.59 2.31
N ARG A 38 17.90 11.30 2.75
CA ARG A 38 19.21 10.70 3.02
C ARG A 38 19.17 9.67 4.17
N ASP A 39 18.37 9.93 5.20
CA ASP A 39 18.19 8.97 6.29
C ASP A 39 17.44 7.71 5.82
N ASP A 40 16.35 7.87 5.06
CA ASP A 40 15.55 6.76 4.54
C ASP A 40 16.33 5.90 3.52
N THR A 41 17.14 6.53 2.66
CA THR A 41 18.01 5.80 1.72
C THR A 41 19.09 4.98 2.44
N ASN A 42 19.69 5.52 3.52
CA ASN A 42 20.65 4.78 4.34
C ASN A 42 19.99 3.61 5.08
N LYS A 43 18.81 3.83 5.67
CA LYS A 43 18.00 2.77 6.30
C LYS A 43 17.66 1.66 5.31
N SER A 44 17.19 2.02 4.11
CA SER A 44 16.87 1.06 3.05
C SER A 44 18.09 0.22 2.64
N ARG A 45 19.27 0.85 2.54
CA ARG A 45 20.54 0.14 2.27
C ARG A 45 20.87 -0.89 3.35
N VAL A 46 20.77 -0.52 4.62
CA VAL A 46 21.08 -1.43 5.74
C VAL A 46 20.09 -2.58 5.78
N LEU A 47 18.80 -2.31 5.61
CA LEU A 47 17.76 -3.33 5.61
C LEU A 47 17.92 -4.32 4.45
N ARG A 48 18.26 -3.85 3.24
CA ARG A 48 18.54 -4.73 2.08
C ARG A 48 19.75 -5.63 2.33
N LYS A 49 20.83 -5.10 2.90
CA LYS A 49 21.99 -5.92 3.33
C LYS A 49 21.60 -6.94 4.41
N GLY A 50 20.69 -6.57 5.31
CA GLY A 50 20.12 -7.50 6.29
C GLY A 50 19.35 -8.65 5.61
N LEU A 51 18.55 -8.34 4.59
CA LEU A 51 17.82 -9.34 3.82
C LEU A 51 18.73 -10.31 3.06
N GLU A 52 19.90 -9.88 2.57
CA GLU A 52 20.90 -10.79 1.97
C GLU A 52 21.37 -11.90 2.94
N LYS A 53 21.27 -11.65 4.25
CA LYS A 53 21.65 -12.61 5.29
C LYS A 53 20.46 -13.36 5.89
N ILE A 54 19.32 -12.67 6.03
CA ILE A 54 18.12 -13.19 6.68
C ILE A 54 16.91 -12.92 5.78
N LEU A 55 16.64 -13.85 4.87
CA LEU A 55 15.51 -13.75 3.95
C LEU A 55 14.17 -14.08 4.61
N ASP A 56 14.17 -14.81 5.73
CA ASP A 56 12.95 -15.33 6.36
C ASP A 56 12.29 -14.36 7.35
N SER A 57 12.83 -13.14 7.51
CA SER A 57 12.29 -12.16 8.46
C SER A 57 11.21 -11.27 7.82
N VAL A 58 9.96 -11.57 8.13
CA VAL A 58 8.80 -10.74 7.72
C VAL A 58 8.96 -9.28 8.20
N LYS A 59 9.52 -9.07 9.39
CA LYS A 59 9.74 -7.72 9.94
C LYS A 59 10.70 -6.89 9.08
N LEU A 60 11.77 -7.51 8.58
CA LEU A 60 12.72 -6.85 7.69
C LEU A 60 12.06 -6.52 6.36
N TRP A 61 11.29 -7.45 5.79
CA TRP A 61 10.57 -7.21 4.54
C TRP A 61 9.54 -6.10 4.66
N LYS A 62 8.76 -6.05 5.75
CA LYS A 62 7.80 -4.95 6.02
C LYS A 62 8.52 -3.59 6.08
N ALA A 63 9.61 -3.49 6.83
CA ALA A 63 10.38 -2.25 6.92
C ALA A 63 10.98 -1.81 5.57
N VAL A 64 11.38 -2.75 4.71
CA VAL A 64 11.88 -2.43 3.36
C VAL A 64 10.76 -1.96 2.44
N VAL A 65 9.58 -2.55 2.56
CA VAL A 65 8.38 -2.16 1.81
C VAL A 65 7.91 -0.77 2.21
N GLU A 66 7.86 -0.46 3.50
CA GLU A 66 7.47 0.87 4.02
C GLU A 66 8.37 2.01 3.55
N LEU A 67 9.64 1.73 3.26
CA LEU A 67 10.62 2.71 2.78
C LEU A 67 10.74 2.74 1.24
N ALA A 68 9.99 1.88 0.52
CA ALA A 68 10.02 1.85 -0.94
C ALA A 68 9.08 2.89 -1.54
N ASN A 69 9.32 3.26 -2.80
CA ASN A 69 8.34 3.98 -3.61
C ASN A 69 7.29 3.00 -4.15
N GLU A 70 6.19 3.54 -4.67
CA GLU A 70 5.04 2.75 -5.16
C GLU A 70 5.42 1.67 -6.19
N GLU A 71 6.32 1.99 -7.13
CA GLU A 71 6.77 1.03 -8.14
C GLU A 71 7.61 -0.12 -7.54
N TYR A 72 8.56 0.19 -6.64
CA TYR A 72 9.39 -0.84 -6.03
C TYR A 72 8.65 -1.60 -4.93
N GLU A 73 7.70 -0.98 -4.24
CA GLU A 73 6.83 -1.63 -3.26
C GLU A 73 6.12 -2.83 -3.90
N ARG A 74 5.52 -2.64 -5.09
CA ARG A 74 4.90 -3.73 -5.83
C ARG A 74 5.87 -4.87 -6.15
N LEU A 75 7.07 -4.55 -6.63
CA LEU A 75 8.10 -5.55 -6.96
C LEU A 75 8.57 -6.32 -5.72
N LEU A 76 8.75 -5.62 -4.60
CA LEU A 76 9.13 -6.20 -3.34
C LEU A 76 8.03 -7.12 -2.82
N LEU A 77 6.77 -6.68 -2.82
CA LEU A 77 5.63 -7.51 -2.41
C LEU A 77 5.52 -8.80 -3.24
N GLN A 78 5.70 -8.74 -4.57
CA GLN A 78 5.73 -9.94 -5.41
C GLN A 78 6.84 -10.92 -5.00
N ARG A 79 8.02 -10.41 -4.65
CA ARG A 79 9.13 -11.26 -4.18
C ARG A 79 8.82 -11.84 -2.79
N VAL A 80 8.35 -11.01 -1.86
CA VAL A 80 8.01 -11.40 -0.48
C VAL A 80 6.96 -12.51 -0.48
N VAL A 81 5.92 -12.37 -1.29
CA VAL A 81 4.83 -13.34 -1.40
C VAL A 81 5.31 -14.73 -1.85
N ASN A 82 6.38 -14.81 -2.65
CA ASN A 82 6.98 -16.10 -3.01
C ASN A 82 7.71 -16.76 -1.84
N TYR A 83 8.33 -15.97 -0.95
CA TYR A 83 8.99 -16.47 0.26
C TYR A 83 8.00 -16.77 1.40
N PHE A 84 6.93 -15.97 1.53
CA PHE A 84 5.91 -16.11 2.58
C PHE A 84 4.52 -16.33 1.99
N PRO A 85 4.26 -17.49 1.36
CA PRO A 85 3.00 -17.75 0.67
C PRO A 85 1.79 -17.85 1.63
N LEU A 86 2.04 -18.07 2.93
CA LEU A 86 0.98 -18.22 3.94
C LEU A 86 0.61 -16.92 4.66
N HIS A 87 1.22 -15.79 4.31
CA HIS A 87 0.97 -14.53 5.02
C HIS A 87 -0.10 -13.70 4.32
N VAL A 88 -1.31 -13.63 4.91
CA VAL A 88 -2.49 -12.99 4.33
C VAL A 88 -2.28 -11.53 3.99
N GLU A 89 -1.74 -10.74 4.93
CA GLU A 89 -1.57 -9.29 4.76
C GLU A 89 -0.73 -8.91 3.53
N LEU A 90 0.27 -9.73 3.18
CA LEU A 90 1.16 -9.46 2.06
C LEU A 90 0.45 -9.67 0.73
N TRP A 91 -0.42 -10.69 0.65
CA TRP A 91 -1.28 -10.91 -0.51
C TRP A 91 -2.35 -9.82 -0.65
N LEU A 92 -2.94 -9.37 0.46
CA LEU A 92 -3.92 -8.27 0.45
C LEU A 92 -3.30 -6.93 0.05
N ALA A 93 -2.08 -6.64 0.56
CA ALA A 93 -1.30 -5.47 0.15
C ALA A 93 -1.03 -5.54 -1.35
N LEU A 94 -0.49 -6.66 -1.85
CA LEU A 94 -0.22 -6.83 -3.28
C LEU A 94 -1.48 -6.71 -4.14
N ALA A 95 -2.61 -7.27 -3.69
CA ALA A 95 -3.89 -7.17 -4.39
C ALA A 95 -4.40 -5.72 -4.49
N SER A 96 -4.08 -4.85 -3.53
CA SER A 96 -4.47 -3.44 -3.56
C SER A 96 -3.72 -2.62 -4.62
N PHE A 97 -2.50 -3.04 -5.02
CA PHE A 97 -1.73 -2.40 -6.10
C PHE A 97 -2.13 -2.86 -7.50
N GLU A 98 -2.90 -3.94 -7.61
CA GLU A 98 -3.12 -4.60 -8.88
C GLU A 98 -4.45 -4.22 -9.55
N THR A 99 -4.36 -3.94 -10.85
CA THR A 99 -5.54 -3.73 -11.69
C THR A 99 -6.19 -5.06 -12.05
N TYR A 100 -7.44 -5.01 -12.52
CA TYR A 100 -8.24 -6.17 -12.94
C TYR A 100 -7.48 -7.21 -13.81
N LYS A 101 -6.57 -6.75 -14.67
CA LYS A 101 -5.76 -7.61 -15.56
C LYS A 101 -4.85 -8.59 -14.80
N ASN A 102 -4.59 -8.38 -13.51
CA ASN A 102 -3.74 -9.23 -12.69
C ASN A 102 -4.51 -10.07 -11.65
N ALA A 103 -5.77 -10.43 -11.90
CA ALA A 103 -6.51 -11.43 -11.11
C ALA A 103 -5.75 -12.75 -10.86
N LYS A 104 -4.67 -13.02 -11.63
CA LYS A 104 -3.69 -14.08 -11.40
C LYS A 104 -3.09 -14.08 -10.00
N VAL A 105 -2.84 -12.92 -9.37
CA VAL A 105 -2.28 -12.87 -8.01
C VAL A 105 -3.29 -13.40 -6.99
N LEU A 106 -4.54 -12.97 -7.07
CA LEU A 106 -5.60 -13.49 -6.20
C LEU A 106 -5.90 -14.98 -6.48
N ASN A 107 -5.75 -15.46 -7.71
CA ASN A 107 -5.82 -16.90 -8.00
C ASN A 107 -4.73 -17.67 -7.24
N LYS A 108 -3.48 -17.22 -7.33
CA LYS A 108 -2.34 -17.82 -6.61
C LYS A 108 -2.52 -17.73 -5.09
N ALA A 109 -3.01 -16.59 -4.60
CA ALA A 109 -3.30 -16.40 -3.19
C ALA A 109 -4.32 -17.43 -2.69
N ARG A 110 -5.42 -17.65 -3.44
CA ARG A 110 -6.46 -18.62 -3.07
C ARG A 110 -5.99 -20.07 -3.07
N GLU A 111 -5.03 -20.43 -3.92
CA GLU A 111 -4.42 -21.76 -3.90
C GLU A 111 -3.58 -21.99 -2.63
N ARG A 112 -2.87 -20.96 -2.17
CA ARG A 112 -2.02 -21.03 -0.96
C ARG A 112 -2.82 -20.84 0.34
N LEU A 113 -3.83 -19.98 0.31
CA LEU A 113 -4.61 -19.48 1.45
C LEU A 113 -6.10 -19.74 1.29
N PHE A 114 -6.46 -20.98 0.96
CA PHE A 114 -7.86 -21.34 0.71
C PHE A 114 -8.78 -21.18 1.94
N ARG A 115 -8.23 -21.21 3.15
CA ARG A 115 -8.98 -21.10 4.42
C ARG A 115 -9.29 -19.66 4.82
N GLU A 116 -8.59 -18.70 4.24
CA GLU A 116 -8.61 -17.32 4.71
C GLU A 116 -9.72 -16.52 4.01
N PRO A 117 -10.76 -16.08 4.73
CA PRO A 117 -11.92 -15.40 4.14
C PRO A 117 -11.55 -14.08 3.45
N ALA A 118 -10.58 -13.34 4.01
CA ALA A 118 -10.16 -12.03 3.51
C ALA A 118 -9.70 -12.09 2.04
N ILE A 119 -9.01 -13.16 1.62
CA ILE A 119 -8.57 -13.33 0.23
C ILE A 119 -9.77 -13.54 -0.71
N TRP A 120 -10.78 -14.28 -0.26
CA TRP A 120 -12.00 -14.53 -1.03
C TRP A 120 -12.86 -13.28 -1.16
N ILE A 121 -13.00 -12.52 -0.06
CA ILE A 121 -13.75 -11.27 -0.02
C ILE A 121 -13.06 -10.19 -0.86
N LYS A 122 -11.72 -10.04 -0.74
CA LYS A 122 -10.96 -9.10 -1.58
C LYS A 122 -11.08 -9.42 -3.07
N ALA A 123 -11.11 -10.71 -3.43
CA ALA A 123 -11.35 -11.12 -4.82
C ALA A 123 -12.78 -10.84 -5.28
N ALA A 124 -13.77 -11.03 -4.41
CA ALA A 124 -15.15 -10.64 -4.68
C ALA A 124 -15.30 -9.13 -4.88
N GLN A 125 -14.73 -8.30 -4.01
CA GLN A 125 -14.72 -6.84 -4.14
C GLN A 125 -14.07 -6.40 -5.45
N LEU A 126 -12.98 -7.04 -5.88
CA LEU A 126 -12.34 -6.74 -7.16
C LEU A 126 -13.27 -7.03 -8.35
N GLU A 127 -14.00 -8.14 -8.34
CA GLU A 127 -14.97 -8.44 -9.42
C GLU A 127 -16.16 -7.49 -9.38
N ASP A 128 -16.65 -7.12 -8.19
CA ASP A 128 -17.76 -6.21 -8.01
C ASP A 128 -17.43 -4.79 -8.49
N ALA A 129 -16.24 -4.28 -8.14
CA ALA A 129 -15.74 -2.99 -8.63
C ALA A 129 -15.61 -2.93 -10.16
N ASN A 130 -15.50 -4.08 -10.82
CA ASN A 130 -15.46 -4.18 -12.29
C ASN A 130 -16.83 -4.54 -12.92
N GLY A 131 -17.90 -4.60 -12.12
CA GLY A 131 -19.26 -4.89 -12.58
C GLY A 131 -19.56 -6.38 -12.83
N ASN A 132 -18.67 -7.30 -12.45
CA ASN A 132 -18.82 -8.75 -12.65
C ASN A 132 -19.55 -9.45 -11.50
N THR A 133 -20.76 -8.98 -11.17
CA THR A 133 -21.57 -9.48 -10.04
C THR A 133 -21.87 -10.99 -10.10
N VAL A 134 -21.96 -11.56 -11.31
CA VAL A 134 -22.12 -13.01 -11.52
C VAL A 134 -20.93 -13.81 -11.00
N MET A 135 -19.72 -13.25 -11.10
CA MET A 135 -18.50 -13.92 -10.68
C MET A 135 -18.30 -13.84 -9.16
N VAL A 136 -18.79 -12.78 -8.52
CA VAL A 136 -18.77 -12.60 -7.06
C VAL A 136 -19.40 -13.80 -6.34
N GLY A 137 -20.65 -14.14 -6.69
CA GLY A 137 -21.35 -15.28 -6.09
C GLY A 137 -20.63 -16.62 -6.36
N LYS A 138 -20.05 -16.79 -7.55
CA LYS A 138 -19.25 -17.97 -7.88
C LYS A 138 -18.01 -18.06 -7.01
N ILE A 139 -17.27 -16.96 -6.83
CA ILE A 139 -16.03 -16.88 -6.04
C ILE A 139 -16.30 -17.21 -4.57
N LEU A 140 -17.27 -16.53 -3.94
CA LEU A 140 -17.64 -16.76 -2.54
C LEU A 140 -18.13 -18.19 -2.33
N GLY A 141 -18.94 -18.71 -3.25
CA GLY A 141 -19.35 -20.11 -3.26
C GLY A 141 -18.17 -21.07 -3.27
N ARG A 142 -17.09 -20.79 -4.02
CA ARG A 142 -15.89 -21.66 -4.01
C ARG A 142 -15.15 -21.63 -2.67
N GLY A 143 -15.10 -20.47 -2.01
CA GLY A 143 -14.43 -20.32 -0.72
C GLY A 143 -15.13 -21.09 0.41
N ILE A 144 -16.44 -21.29 0.31
CA ILE A 144 -17.25 -22.01 1.31
C ILE A 144 -17.30 -23.53 1.04
N ARG A 145 -17.01 -23.98 -0.20
CA ARG A 145 -17.03 -25.42 -0.56
C ARG A 145 -16.22 -26.34 0.36
N PRO A 146 -15.03 -25.97 0.86
CA PRO A 146 -14.30 -26.81 1.83
C PRO A 146 -15.11 -27.13 3.10
N SER A 147 -15.96 -26.20 3.58
CA SER A 147 -16.89 -26.44 4.71
C SER A 147 -17.93 -27.49 4.41
N GLN A 148 -18.41 -27.55 3.17
CA GLN A 148 -19.37 -28.56 2.73
C GLN A 148 -18.76 -29.98 2.69
N ILE A 149 -17.42 -30.07 2.68
CA ILE A 149 -16.64 -31.32 2.65
C ILE A 149 -16.18 -31.71 4.07
N GLY A 150 -16.62 -30.99 5.11
CA GLY A 150 -16.30 -31.30 6.51
C GLY A 150 -15.00 -30.66 7.02
N VAL A 151 -14.41 -29.71 6.28
CA VAL A 151 -13.31 -28.88 6.80
C VAL A 151 -13.91 -27.72 7.58
N GLU A 152 -13.65 -27.63 8.89
CA GLU A 152 -14.12 -26.51 9.70
C GLU A 152 -13.64 -25.17 9.13
N ILE A 153 -14.60 -24.34 8.72
CA ILE A 153 -14.37 -22.95 8.30
C ILE A 153 -14.76 -22.03 9.46
N ASN A 154 -13.94 -21.01 9.73
CA ASN A 154 -14.22 -19.99 10.74
C ASN A 154 -15.38 -19.09 10.31
N ARG A 155 -16.62 -19.51 10.58
CA ARG A 155 -17.84 -18.73 10.28
C ARG A 155 -17.80 -17.32 10.87
N GLY A 156 -17.28 -17.15 12.09
CA GLY A 156 -17.15 -15.84 12.73
C GLY A 156 -16.20 -14.91 11.98
N GLY A 157 -15.10 -15.45 11.44
CA GLY A 157 -14.17 -14.70 10.60
C GLY A 157 -14.81 -14.24 9.28
N TRP A 158 -15.60 -15.09 8.62
CA TRP A 158 -16.34 -14.71 7.42
C TRP A 158 -17.37 -13.61 7.68
N MET A 159 -18.09 -13.67 8.80
CA MET A 159 -19.07 -12.65 9.17
C MET A 159 -18.41 -11.30 9.48
N LYS A 160 -17.32 -11.31 10.27
CA LYS A 160 -16.58 -10.10 10.61
C LYS A 160 -15.97 -9.42 9.37
N GLU A 161 -15.41 -10.21 8.47
CA GLU A 161 -14.77 -9.68 7.27
C GLU A 161 -15.81 -9.19 6.25
N ALA A 162 -17.02 -9.78 6.24
CA ALA A 162 -18.13 -9.28 5.45
C ALA A 162 -18.64 -7.94 5.97
N GLU A 163 -18.79 -7.78 7.29
CA GLU A 163 -19.16 -6.50 7.92
C GLU A 163 -18.13 -5.40 7.64
N ALA A 164 -16.83 -5.72 7.67
CA ALA A 164 -15.77 -4.77 7.36
C ALA A 164 -15.69 -4.41 5.86
N ALA A 165 -16.37 -5.17 5.00
CA ALA A 165 -16.33 -5.02 3.55
C ALA A 165 -17.53 -4.28 2.96
N GLU A 166 -18.59 -4.06 3.75
CA GLU A 166 -19.68 -3.11 3.45
C GLU A 166 -19.21 -1.66 3.60
#